data_AF-A0A063XX86-F1
#
_entry.id   AF-A0A063XX86-F1
#
_cell.length_a   1.000
_cell.length_b   1.000
_cell.length_c   1.000
_cell.angle_alpha   90.00
_cell.angle_beta   90.00
_cell.angle_gamma   90.00
#
_symmetry.space_group_name_H-M   'P 1'
#
loop_
_entity.id
_entity.type
_entity.pdbx_description
1 polymer ?
#
loop_
_entity_poly.entity_id
_entity_poly.type
_entity_poly.pdbx_seq_one_letter_code
_entity_poly.pdbx_strand_id
1 'polypeptide(L)'
;MAVLVEATSVLIRVAAVNEKIAGGWNAFIKHLPTERFCSDDELISVILIDPPEVTAFANSLKPLGLDFDWQGEPVDVAFADQKRGLITPCNWVEFTNVNIGIAGTGPSVAICRMVGSQSHELRLPEGWQYSGSLTEAFGAEANPSH
;
A
#
# COMPACT_ATOMS: atom_id res chain seq x y z
N MET A 1 2.79 -11.98 3.02
CA MET A 1 1.41 -11.53 2.85
C MET A 1 1.47 -10.30 1.96
N ALA A 2 0.35 -9.76 1.52
CA ALA A 2 0.32 -8.55 0.71
C ALA A 2 -0.77 -7.60 1.15
N VAL A 3 -0.58 -6.32 0.86
CA VAL A 3 -1.55 -5.24 1.07
C VAL A 3 -2.05 -4.72 -0.27
N LEU A 4 -3.32 -4.31 -0.32
CA LEU A 4 -3.91 -3.67 -1.50
C LEU A 4 -3.19 -2.36 -1.84
N VAL A 5 -2.96 -2.14 -3.14
CA VAL A 5 -2.64 -0.83 -3.71
C VAL A 5 -3.83 -0.36 -4.52
N GLU A 6 -4.43 0.74 -4.07
CA GLU A 6 -5.54 1.41 -4.75
C GLU A 6 -5.25 2.91 -4.82
N ALA A 7 -5.65 3.55 -5.93
CA ALA A 7 -5.28 4.91 -6.31
C ALA A 7 -3.77 5.15 -6.12
N THR A 8 -3.41 6.06 -5.21
CA THR A 8 -2.07 6.15 -4.65
C THR A 8 -2.08 5.57 -3.24
N SER A 9 -1.22 4.59 -3.00
CA SER A 9 -1.04 3.99 -1.68
C SER A 9 0.31 4.37 -1.09
N VAL A 10 0.28 4.80 0.17
CA VAL A 10 1.48 5.04 0.98
C VAL A 10 1.77 3.79 1.78
N LEU A 11 2.94 3.20 1.53
CA LEU A 11 3.39 1.93 2.09
C LEU A 11 4.37 2.19 3.21
N ILE A 12 4.11 1.68 4.41
CA ILE A 12 4.92 1.94 5.60
C ILE A 12 5.37 0.62 6.20
N ARG A 13 6.67 0.49 6.51
CA ARG A 13 7.17 -0.69 7.21
C ARG A 13 6.66 -0.71 8.65
N VAL A 14 6.01 -1.80 9.04
CA VAL A 14 5.56 -2.01 10.43
C VAL A 14 6.76 -2.02 11.40
N ALA A 15 7.89 -2.59 10.99
CA ALA A 15 9.12 -2.55 11.78
C ALA A 15 9.57 -1.12 12.12
N ALA A 16 9.53 -0.20 11.14
CA ALA A 16 9.93 1.19 11.36
C ALA A 16 8.98 1.90 12.35
N VAL A 17 7.68 1.63 12.25
CA VAL A 17 6.68 2.14 13.21
C VAL A 17 7.02 1.69 14.63
N ASN A 18 7.31 0.40 14.83
CA ASN A 18 7.60 -0.14 16.15
C ASN A 18 8.94 0.36 16.74
N GLU A 19 9.94 0.58 15.88
CA GLU A 19 11.27 1.03 16.29
C GLU A 19 11.35 2.53 16.55
N LYS A 20 10.68 3.34 15.73
CA LYS A 20 10.91 4.80 15.68
C LYS A 20 9.82 5.62 16.36
N ILE A 21 8.59 5.10 16.44
CA ILE A 21 7.46 5.84 17.01
C ILE A 21 7.30 5.49 18.49
N ALA A 22 7.36 6.50 19.36
CA ALA A 22 7.08 6.32 20.77
C ALA A 22 5.63 5.82 20.99
N GLY A 23 5.49 4.67 21.65
CA GLY A 23 4.21 3.97 21.79
C GLY A 23 3.86 3.03 20.63
N GLY A 24 4.73 2.94 19.61
CA GLY A 24 4.67 1.98 18.51
C GLY A 24 3.33 2.02 17.75
N TRP A 25 2.89 0.83 17.34
CA TRP A 25 1.62 0.61 16.63
C TRP A 25 0.41 1.34 17.25
N ASN A 26 0.23 1.24 18.57
CA ASN A 26 -0.94 1.79 19.27
C ASN A 26 -0.99 3.33 19.24
N ALA A 27 0.18 3.97 19.19
CA ALA A 27 0.26 5.41 18.98
C ALA A 27 0.03 5.75 17.50
N PHE A 28 0.66 4.98 16.62
CA PHE A 28 0.65 5.23 15.18
C PHE A 28 -0.74 5.10 14.55
N ILE A 29 -1.53 4.09 14.92
CA ILE A 29 -2.85 3.84 14.33
C ILE A 29 -3.81 5.04 14.46
N LYS A 30 -3.59 5.93 15.45
CA LYS A 30 -4.36 7.15 15.65
C LYS A 30 -4.11 8.23 14.59
N HIS A 31 -3.04 8.08 13.80
CA HIS A 31 -2.69 8.96 12.69
C HIS A 31 -3.22 8.44 11.35
N LEU A 32 -3.74 7.20 11.30
CA LEU A 32 -4.25 6.61 10.08
C LEU A 32 -5.68 7.08 9.79
N PRO A 33 -6.04 7.27 8.51
CA PRO A 33 -7.42 7.55 8.13
C PRO A 33 -8.31 6.34 8.46
N THR A 34 -9.52 6.59 8.93
CA THR A 34 -10.51 5.53 9.17
C THR A 34 -10.88 4.85 7.85
N GLU A 35 -10.95 3.51 7.84
CA GLU A 35 -11.40 2.67 6.71
C GLU A 35 -10.56 2.76 5.40
N ARG A 36 -9.47 3.52 5.39
CA ARG A 36 -8.59 3.67 4.20
C ARG A 36 -7.19 3.11 4.40
N PHE A 37 -7.05 2.14 5.30
CA PHE A 37 -5.79 1.44 5.46
C PHE A 37 -6.00 -0.05 5.69
N CYS A 38 -4.96 -0.82 5.40
CA CYS A 38 -4.84 -2.22 5.82
C CYS A 38 -3.39 -2.52 6.19
N SER A 39 -3.18 -3.61 6.93
CA SER A 39 -1.84 -4.08 7.25
C SER A 39 -1.78 -5.59 7.22
N ASP A 40 -0.63 -6.10 6.79
CA ASP A 40 -0.29 -7.52 6.77
C ASP A 40 0.77 -7.90 7.80
N ASP A 41 0.90 -7.08 8.86
CA ASP A 41 1.88 -7.17 9.94
C ASP A 41 3.34 -6.88 9.52
N GLU A 42 3.64 -6.82 8.22
CA GLU A 42 4.94 -6.39 7.69
C GLU A 42 4.87 -4.97 7.09
N LEU A 43 3.79 -4.71 6.37
CA LEU A 43 3.46 -3.46 5.69
C LEU A 43 2.13 -2.92 6.18
N ILE A 44 2.03 -1.59 6.19
CA ILE A 44 0.77 -0.85 6.21
C ILE A 44 0.60 -0.23 4.83
N SER A 45 -0.59 -0.37 4.24
CA SER A 45 -1.01 0.40 3.07
C SER A 45 -2.07 1.39 3.47
N VAL A 46 -1.86 2.67 3.13
CA VAL A 46 -2.83 3.75 3.31
C VAL A 46 -3.24 4.28 1.94
N ILE A 47 -4.52 4.18 1.62
CA ILE A 47 -5.08 4.55 0.31
C ILE A 47 -5.49 6.01 0.32
N LEU A 48 -4.91 6.80 -0.58
CA LEU A 48 -5.14 8.23 -0.74
C LEU A 48 -5.44 8.52 -2.22
N ILE A 49 -6.43 9.38 -2.46
CA ILE A 49 -6.96 9.58 -3.81
C ILE A 49 -6.30 10.80 -4.47
N ASP A 50 -6.09 11.85 -3.68
CA ASP A 50 -5.65 13.14 -4.20
C ASP A 50 -4.15 13.37 -3.96
N PRO A 51 -3.36 13.83 -4.95
CA PRO A 51 -1.92 14.09 -4.78
C PRO A 51 -1.55 15.05 -3.63
N PRO A 52 -2.34 16.12 -3.35
CA PRO A 52 -2.12 16.95 -2.16
C PRO A 52 -2.30 16.20 -0.84
N GLU A 53 -3.24 15.24 -0.79
CA GLU A 53 -3.49 14.40 0.39
C GLU A 53 -2.30 13.47 0.64
N VAL A 54 -1.76 12.84 -0.42
CA VAL A 54 -0.54 12.02 -0.36
C VAL A 54 0.63 12.83 0.20
N THR A 55 0.84 14.04 -0.31
CA THR A 55 1.93 14.91 0.13
C THR A 55 1.77 15.34 1.58
N ALA A 56 0.55 15.73 1.97
CA ALA A 56 0.24 16.13 3.35
C ALA A 56 0.44 14.97 4.33
N PHE A 57 -0.06 13.78 3.99
CA PHE A 57 0.11 12.59 4.80
C PHE A 57 1.59 12.21 4.94
N ALA A 58 2.34 12.12 3.84
CA ALA A 58 3.77 11.84 3.87
C ALA A 58 4.54 12.82 4.76
N ASN A 59 4.28 14.13 4.62
CA ASN A 59 4.91 15.14 5.45
C ASN A 59 4.55 15.02 6.94
N SER A 60 3.37 14.47 7.27
CA SER A 60 2.97 14.20 8.65
C SER A 60 3.72 13.02 9.29
N LEU A 61 4.32 12.13 8.49
CA LEU A 61 5.09 10.98 8.98
C LEU A 61 6.51 11.35 9.42
N LYS A 62 7.12 12.37 8.79
CA LYS A 62 8.46 12.87 9.13
C LYS A 62 8.63 13.26 10.61
N PRO A 63 7.74 14.09 11.22
CA PRO A 63 7.87 14.42 12.64
C PRO A 63 7.64 13.23 13.57
N LEU A 64 7.08 12.12 13.09
CA LEU A 64 6.98 10.86 13.84
C LEU A 64 8.27 10.02 13.77
N GLY A 65 9.26 10.46 12.99
CA GLY A 65 10.54 9.77 12.81
C GLY A 65 10.58 8.80 11.63
N LEU A 66 9.52 8.72 10.82
CA LEU A 66 9.51 7.90 9.61
C LEU A 66 10.06 8.69 8.43
N ASP A 67 11.02 8.10 7.73
CA ASP A 67 11.75 8.77 6.64
C ASP A 67 11.42 8.20 5.25
N PHE A 68 11.51 9.09 4.26
CA PHE A 68 11.36 8.78 2.85
C PHE A 68 12.09 9.78 1.97
N ASP A 69 12.50 9.30 0.81
CA ASP A 69 13.13 10.09 -0.23
C ASP A 69 12.38 9.89 -1.55
N TRP A 70 12.00 10.99 -2.20
CA TRP A 70 11.34 10.97 -3.51
C TRP A 70 12.31 10.60 -4.65
N GLN A 71 13.60 10.85 -4.46
CA GLN A 71 14.65 10.67 -5.47
C GLN A 71 15.63 9.54 -5.12
N GLY A 72 15.61 9.08 -3.88
CA GLY A 72 16.47 8.02 -3.36
C GLY A 72 15.72 6.72 -3.07
N GLU A 73 16.40 5.82 -2.36
CA GLU A 73 15.78 4.61 -1.82
C GLU A 73 15.11 4.95 -0.48
N PRO A 74 13.76 4.91 -0.37
CA PRO A 74 13.09 5.18 0.88
C PRO A 74 13.42 4.08 1.88
N VAL A 75 13.63 4.47 3.15
CA VAL A 75 14.00 3.52 4.20
C VAL A 75 12.77 2.97 4.91
N ASP A 76 11.77 3.82 5.19
CA ASP A 76 10.60 3.43 5.99
C ASP A 76 9.27 3.51 5.23
N VAL A 77 9.17 4.44 4.26
CA VAL A 77 7.92 4.74 3.56
C VAL A 77 8.13 4.78 2.04
N ALA A 78 7.43 3.91 1.32
CA ALA A 78 7.40 3.88 -0.14
C ALA A 78 6.02 4.31 -0.67
N PHE A 79 5.95 4.60 -1.96
CA PHE A 79 4.72 5.05 -2.62
C PHE A 79 4.43 4.17 -3.82
N ALA A 80 3.17 3.76 -4.00
CA ALA A 80 2.73 2.97 -5.14
C ALA A 80 1.49 3.61 -5.77
N ASP A 81 1.42 3.59 -7.08
CA ASP A 81 0.23 3.93 -7.87
C ASP A 81 -0.31 2.66 -8.51
N GLN A 82 -1.62 2.45 -8.42
CA GLN A 82 -2.25 1.21 -8.88
C GLN A 82 -1.99 0.89 -10.37
N LYS A 83 -1.74 1.91 -11.19
CA LYS A 83 -1.48 1.76 -12.64
C LYS A 83 0.01 1.74 -12.96
N ARG A 84 0.79 2.54 -12.24
CA ARG A 84 2.20 2.81 -12.57
C ARG A 84 3.18 1.95 -11.78
N GLY A 85 2.72 1.30 -10.70
CA GLY A 85 3.58 0.54 -9.80
C GLY A 85 4.25 1.45 -8.76
N LEU A 86 5.46 1.07 -8.33
CA LEU A 86 6.22 1.86 -7.36
C LEU A 86 6.60 3.23 -7.95
N ILE A 87 6.25 4.30 -7.24
CA ILE A 87 6.56 5.69 -7.60
C ILE A 87 8.01 6.02 -7.25
N THR A 88 8.54 5.45 -6.16
CA THR A 88 9.92 5.65 -5.67
C THR A 88 10.72 4.35 -5.82
N PRO A 89 12.00 4.41 -6.23
CA PRO A 89 12.87 3.22 -6.24
C PRO A 89 12.90 2.58 -4.86
N CYS A 90 12.52 1.31 -4.73
CA CYS A 90 12.43 0.65 -3.42
C CYS A 90 12.86 -0.81 -3.55
N ASN A 91 13.76 -1.24 -2.68
CA ASN A 91 14.36 -2.58 -2.70
C ASN A 91 13.74 -3.55 -1.68
N TRP A 92 12.81 -3.07 -0.84
CA TRP A 92 12.15 -3.88 0.19
C TRP A 92 10.67 -4.12 -0.09
N VAL A 93 10.08 -3.48 -1.11
CA VAL A 93 8.70 -3.75 -1.57
C VAL A 93 8.73 -4.35 -2.97
N GLU A 94 7.90 -5.37 -3.18
CA GLU A 94 7.51 -5.85 -4.51
C GLU A 94 6.11 -5.33 -4.85
N PHE A 95 5.94 -4.81 -6.06
CA PHE A 95 4.63 -4.48 -6.63
C PHE A 95 4.26 -5.52 -7.68
N THR A 96 3.03 -6.03 -7.63
CA THR A 96 2.50 -6.93 -8.67
C THR A 96 0.99 -6.77 -8.80
N ASN A 97 0.42 -7.35 -9.85
CA ASN A 97 -1.02 -7.48 -10.02
C ASN A 97 -1.43 -8.94 -9.78
N VAL A 98 -2.53 -9.16 -9.06
CA VAL A 98 -3.08 -10.49 -8.79
C VAL A 98 -4.56 -10.55 -9.10
N ASN A 99 -5.02 -11.67 -9.64
CA ASN A 99 -6.44 -11.91 -9.86
C ASN A 99 -7.09 -12.40 -8.57
N ILE A 100 -8.09 -11.68 -8.06
CA ILE A 100 -8.81 -12.03 -6.82
C ILE A 100 -10.08 -12.87 -7.07
N GLY A 101 -10.27 -13.34 -8.31
CA GLY A 101 -11.38 -14.21 -8.68
C GLY A 101 -11.14 -15.70 -8.51
N ILE A 102 -12.22 -16.45 -8.66
CA ILE A 102 -12.18 -17.91 -8.72
C ILE A 102 -11.35 -18.35 -9.92
N ALA A 103 -10.43 -19.29 -9.72
CA ALA A 103 -9.64 -19.90 -10.80
C ALA A 103 -8.89 -18.91 -11.71
N GLY A 104 -8.54 -17.71 -11.20
CA GLY A 104 -7.80 -16.70 -11.96
C GLY A 104 -8.62 -15.93 -13.00
N THR A 105 -9.95 -16.07 -13.01
CA THR A 105 -10.84 -15.40 -14.00
C THR A 105 -11.54 -14.15 -13.47
N GLY A 106 -11.27 -13.73 -12.23
CA GLY A 106 -11.84 -12.50 -11.70
C GLY A 106 -10.89 -11.32 -11.77
N PRO A 107 -11.31 -10.20 -11.16
CA PRO A 107 -10.66 -8.93 -11.39
C PRO A 107 -9.22 -8.92 -10.89
N SER A 108 -8.40 -8.15 -11.59
CA SER A 108 -7.01 -7.91 -11.24
C SER A 108 -6.91 -6.72 -10.28
N VAL A 109 -6.17 -6.88 -9.19
CA VAL A 109 -5.89 -5.81 -8.24
C VAL A 109 -4.38 -5.64 -8.08
N ALA A 110 -3.95 -4.39 -7.91
CA ALA A 110 -2.57 -4.07 -7.60
C ALA A 110 -2.29 -4.35 -6.12
N ILE A 111 -1.15 -4.96 -5.83
CA ILE A 111 -0.74 -5.32 -4.48
C ILE A 111 0.72 -4.97 -4.25
N CYS A 112 1.06 -4.74 -2.98
CA CYS A 112 2.43 -4.66 -2.52
C CYS A 112 2.69 -5.66 -1.40
N ARG A 113 3.92 -6.20 -1.36
CA ARG A 113 4.40 -7.07 -0.29
C ARG A 113 5.87 -6.82 -0.01
N MET A 114 6.34 -7.23 1.17
CA MET A 114 7.78 -7.26 1.44
C MET A 114 8.49 -8.21 0.48
N VAL A 115 9.68 -7.82 0.01
CA VAL A 115 10.56 -8.70 -0.77
C VAL A 115 10.86 -9.98 0.02
N GLY A 116 10.69 -11.12 -0.63
CA GLY A 116 10.91 -12.44 -0.02
C GLY A 116 9.73 -12.98 0.81
N SER A 117 8.62 -12.25 0.94
CA SER A 117 7.44 -12.74 1.65
C SER A 117 6.81 -13.93 0.92
N GLN A 118 6.61 -15.04 1.64
CA GLN A 118 6.18 -16.33 1.06
C GLN A 118 4.65 -16.56 1.10
N SER A 119 3.91 -15.69 1.80
CA SER A 119 2.45 -15.84 1.92
C SER A 119 1.70 -15.14 0.79
N HIS A 120 0.67 -15.83 0.28
CA HIS A 120 -0.24 -15.36 -0.77
C HIS A 120 -1.53 -14.74 -0.22
N GLU A 121 -1.64 -14.53 1.09
CA GLU A 121 -2.79 -13.85 1.66
C GLU A 121 -2.76 -12.35 1.33
N LEU A 122 -3.91 -11.83 0.93
CA LEU A 122 -4.13 -10.42 0.61
C LEU A 122 -4.95 -9.76 1.72
N ARG A 123 -4.43 -8.63 2.23
CA ARG A 123 -5.12 -7.75 3.16
C ARG A 123 -5.76 -6.59 2.41
N LEU A 124 -7.01 -6.32 2.76
CA LEU A 124 -7.83 -5.27 2.21
C LEU A 124 -8.24 -4.33 3.34
N PRO A 125 -8.52 -3.04 3.05
CA PRO A 125 -9.13 -2.16 4.03
C PRO A 125 -10.43 -2.74 4.56
N GLU A 126 -10.77 -2.40 5.80
CA GLU A 126 -12.02 -2.83 6.40
C GLU A 126 -13.22 -2.35 5.56
N GLY A 127 -14.14 -3.28 5.26
CA GLY A 127 -15.32 -2.99 4.43
C GLY A 127 -15.06 -2.82 2.93
N TRP A 128 -13.82 -2.99 2.45
CA TRP A 128 -13.52 -2.86 1.03
C TRP A 128 -14.22 -3.96 0.21
N GLN A 129 -14.73 -3.57 -0.95
CA GLN A 129 -15.34 -4.44 -1.95
C GLN A 129 -14.89 -4.00 -3.34
N TYR A 130 -14.77 -4.95 -4.27
CA TYR A 130 -14.34 -4.63 -5.64
C TYR A 130 -15.34 -3.74 -6.38
N SER A 131 -16.64 -4.06 -6.28
CA SER A 131 -17.68 -3.30 -6.99
C SER A 131 -17.82 -1.89 -6.43
N GLY A 132 -17.71 -0.89 -7.31
CA GLY A 132 -17.69 0.53 -6.98
C GLY A 132 -16.33 1.06 -6.51
N SER A 133 -15.28 0.24 -6.53
CA SER A 133 -13.94 0.63 -6.10
C SER A 133 -13.17 1.40 -7.18
N LEU A 134 -12.10 2.09 -6.79
CA LEU A 134 -11.20 2.74 -7.76
C LEU A 134 -10.41 1.72 -8.56
N THR A 135 -10.25 0.51 -8.02
CA THR A 135 -9.70 -0.63 -8.73
C THR A 135 -10.64 -1.10 -9.85
N GLU A 136 -11.97 -1.08 -9.67
CA GLU A 136 -12.90 -1.38 -10.76
C GLU A 136 -12.95 -0.25 -11.79
N ALA A 137 -13.03 1.00 -11.33
CA ALA A 137 -13.18 2.15 -12.22
C ALA A 137 -11.91 2.44 -13.04
N PHE A 138 -10.74 2.12 -12.50
CA PHE A 138 -9.45 2.53 -13.06
C PHE A 138 -8.36 1.46 -12.97
N GLY A 139 -8.66 0.21 -12.61
CA GLY A 139 -7.70 -0.88 -12.60
C GLY A 139 -7.17 -1.19 -14.00
N ALA A 140 -6.03 -1.87 -14.09
CA ALA A 140 -5.51 -2.32 -15.38
C ALA A 140 -6.58 -3.18 -16.07
N GLU A 141 -6.94 -2.83 -17.32
CA GLU A 141 -7.76 -3.70 -18.15
C GLU A 141 -7.12 -5.08 -18.14
N ALA A 142 -7.90 -6.11 -17.77
CA ALA A 142 -7.46 -7.49 -17.88
C ALA A 142 -7.05 -7.71 -19.34
N ASN A 143 -5.74 -7.72 -19.59
CA ASN A 143 -5.21 -7.93 -20.92
C ASN A 143 -5.70 -9.32 -21.36
N PRO A 144 -6.56 -9.45 -22.38
CA PRO A 144 -7.00 -10.77 -22.81
C PRO A 144 -5.75 -11.48 -23.33
N SER A 145 -5.45 -12.62 -22.72
CA SER A 145 -4.33 -13.46 -23.10
C SER A 145 -4.50 -13.84 -24.58
N HIS A 146 -3.55 -13.45 -25.42
CA HIS A 146 -3.39 -13.98 -26.78
C HIS A 146 -2.45 -15.17 -26.77
#